data_AF-A0A2J6SF13-F1
#
_entry.id   AF-A0A2J6SF13-F1
#
_cell.length_a   1.000
_cell.length_b   1.000
_cell.length_c   1.000
_cell.angle_alpha   90.00
_cell.angle_beta   90.00
_cell.angle_gamma   90.00
#
_symmetry.space_group_name_H-M   'P 1'
#
loop_
_entity.id
_entity.type
_entity.pdbx_description
1 polymer ?
#
loop_
_entity_poly.entity_id
_entity_poly.type
_entity_poly.pdbx_seq_one_letter_code
_entity_poly.pdbx_strand_id
1 'polypeptide(L)'
;CLQSLAFPEITHRRQEADVPDRAYLHTCEWALQHKSYTAWIGNERELLWIKGKPGAGKSTLMAFIYLSFQKNTLSKQSLCLDFFFHGRGAALQKTPIGMFRSLLHQLYTKVPSVRLPVRAAYKEKRVFGEAGTGWEWQRRELEDLFSIALIRAAKLLSITIFVDALDEAGRDVAKDLAEYFHRLNDKLAAERGMARICISCRHYPILSTNTSLKICVEDENHDDIVKYIKHRLNTEIPKREMATLSVDECQALEKTIVERASGVFQWARLVVLLIIDLSRQGESLAYIHQELSKVPQDLGNIYEHILMRVIEPRNRTRTLHLMQWICLAERPLSVTELRFAIASNDVHIHEPRQFCKDTKDFVDTNVRMERLITSLSGGLVEVKHHKAESTVQFIHQSVNDFLRSDGLKYLASPSPTALSADVVIGQSQHRLCKSCVNYLSSEEVLLAGSALRGTSLNDPETERSLLLESLPFIDYATRYWFLHAEKAEHLGSLQQDVVQQLGCPPGQAFQTWIKTFRNIAKYNAKCPELGSTLLHVASSSNLRSAVQILLSGSVKDGVNLNPKDSYGKTPLSWAAENRHE
;
A
#
# COMPACT_ATOMS: atom_id res chain seq x y z
N CYS A 1 13.67 7.78 -22.93
CA CYS A 1 13.97 6.35 -22.73
C CYS A 1 14.14 6.01 -21.25
N LEU A 2 15.26 6.33 -20.58
CA LEU A 2 15.46 5.94 -19.18
C LEU A 2 14.37 6.48 -18.23
N GLN A 3 13.96 7.74 -18.42
CA GLN A 3 12.84 8.35 -17.70
C GLN A 3 11.51 7.61 -17.87
N SER A 4 11.26 6.93 -18.99
CA SER A 4 10.03 6.15 -19.20
C SER A 4 9.97 4.88 -18.33
N LEU A 5 11.12 4.42 -17.82
CA LEU A 5 11.20 3.30 -16.89
C LEU A 5 11.17 3.80 -15.44
N ALA A 6 11.76 4.96 -15.15
CA ALA A 6 11.81 5.55 -13.80
C ALA A 6 10.41 5.91 -13.26
N PHE A 7 10.27 5.88 -11.93
CA PHE A 7 9.14 6.43 -11.17
C PHE A 7 9.64 6.87 -9.79
N PRO A 8 8.97 7.81 -9.09
CA PRO A 8 9.51 8.44 -7.89
C PRO A 8 9.91 7.46 -6.79
N GLU A 9 9.10 6.42 -6.55
CA GLU A 9 9.25 5.49 -5.44
C GLU A 9 10.11 4.25 -5.75
N ILE A 10 10.79 4.25 -6.91
CA ILE A 10 11.50 3.09 -7.49
C ILE A 10 12.55 2.45 -6.58
N THR A 11 13.11 3.21 -5.64
CA THR A 11 14.10 2.72 -4.66
C THR A 11 13.65 2.79 -3.21
N HIS A 12 12.45 3.31 -2.92
CA HIS A 12 12.02 3.62 -1.54
C HIS A 12 12.03 2.38 -0.65
N ARG A 13 11.38 1.29 -1.08
CA ARG A 13 11.23 0.10 -0.24
C ARG A 13 12.58 -0.56 0.10
N ARG A 14 13.51 -0.57 -0.85
CA ARG A 14 14.89 -1.04 -0.63
C ARG A 14 15.63 -0.11 0.35
N GLN A 15 15.49 1.21 0.22
CA GLN A 15 16.13 2.15 1.16
C GLN A 15 15.63 1.99 2.59
N GLU A 16 14.34 1.71 2.80
CA GLU A 16 13.80 1.37 4.12
C GLU A 16 14.44 0.11 4.70
N ALA A 17 14.72 -0.88 3.85
CA ALA A 17 15.37 -2.12 4.24
C ALA A 17 16.88 -1.94 4.50
N ASP A 18 17.52 -0.99 3.82
CA ASP A 18 18.93 -0.63 3.96
C ASP A 18 19.23 0.13 5.27
N VAL A 19 18.23 0.72 5.92
CA VAL A 19 18.41 1.34 7.25
C VAL A 19 18.75 0.23 8.24
N PRO A 20 19.91 0.28 8.92
CA PRO A 20 20.25 -0.69 9.95
C PRO A 20 19.28 -0.49 11.13
N ASP A 21 18.16 -1.20 11.11
CA ASP A 21 17.36 -1.33 12.32
C ASP A 21 18.17 -2.15 13.32
N ARG A 22 17.94 -1.89 14.62
CA ARG A 22 18.50 -2.70 15.72
C ARG A 22 18.19 -4.18 15.55
N ALA A 23 17.18 -4.53 14.74
CA ALA A 23 16.81 -5.88 14.35
C ALA A 23 18.02 -6.71 13.87
N TYR A 24 18.95 -6.14 13.09
CA TYR A 24 20.07 -6.92 12.52
C TYR A 24 21.22 -7.17 13.48
N LEU A 25 21.36 -6.41 14.57
CA LEU A 25 22.52 -6.53 15.45
C LEU A 25 22.60 -7.92 16.13
N HIS A 26 21.49 -8.67 16.15
CA HIS A 26 21.39 -9.91 16.90
C HIS A 26 20.55 -11.00 16.19
N THR A 27 20.22 -10.88 14.90
CA THR A 27 19.38 -11.86 14.18
C THR A 27 19.82 -12.08 12.72
N CYS A 28 19.25 -13.10 12.05
CA CYS A 28 19.41 -13.47 10.64
C CYS A 28 20.76 -14.08 10.22
N GLU A 29 21.79 -14.07 11.08
CA GLU A 29 23.15 -14.55 10.74
C GLU A 29 23.18 -16.02 10.27
N TRP A 30 22.29 -16.84 10.82
CA TRP A 30 22.14 -18.26 10.45
C TRP A 30 21.91 -18.45 8.94
N ALA A 31 21.31 -17.46 8.26
CA ALA A 31 20.97 -17.55 6.85
C ALA A 31 22.19 -17.71 5.95
N LEU A 32 23.33 -17.12 6.32
CA LEU A 32 24.57 -17.23 5.53
C LEU A 32 25.19 -18.63 5.61
N GLN A 33 24.80 -19.42 6.61
CA GLN A 33 25.26 -20.79 6.84
C GLN A 33 24.23 -21.84 6.40
N HIS A 34 23.01 -21.41 6.09
CA HIS A 34 21.93 -22.31 5.67
C HIS A 34 22.28 -23.05 4.36
N LYS A 35 22.06 -24.36 4.32
CA LYS A 35 22.46 -25.25 3.21
C LYS A 35 21.95 -24.78 1.84
N SER A 36 20.70 -24.30 1.76
CA SER A 36 20.14 -23.79 0.50
C SER A 36 20.74 -22.45 0.08
N TYR A 37 21.16 -21.61 1.02
CA TYR A 37 21.85 -20.35 0.68
C TYR A 37 23.27 -20.63 0.17
N THR A 38 24.00 -21.54 0.84
CA THR A 38 25.36 -21.91 0.43
C THR A 38 25.37 -22.65 -0.91
N ALA A 39 24.38 -23.51 -1.17
CA ALA A 39 24.19 -24.12 -2.49
C ALA A 39 23.86 -23.05 -3.54
N TRP A 40 22.99 -22.09 -3.22
CA TRP A 40 22.63 -21.03 -4.14
C TRP A 40 23.82 -20.15 -4.51
N ILE A 41 24.62 -19.69 -3.54
CA ILE A 41 25.78 -18.83 -3.81
C ILE A 41 26.89 -19.55 -4.59
N GLY A 42 27.03 -20.88 -4.40
CA GLY A 42 28.06 -21.70 -5.05
C GLY A 42 27.79 -22.01 -6.52
N ASN A 43 26.55 -21.85 -6.99
CA ASN A 43 26.18 -22.11 -8.39
C ASN A 43 26.19 -20.83 -9.23
N GLU A 44 26.55 -20.92 -10.51
CA GLU A 44 26.52 -19.76 -11.42
C GLU A 44 25.09 -19.36 -11.84
N ARG A 45 24.15 -20.30 -11.71
CA ARG A 45 22.75 -20.15 -12.07
C ARG A 45 21.89 -21.01 -11.18
N GLU A 46 21.00 -20.37 -10.43
CA GLU A 46 20.07 -21.07 -9.55
C GLU A 46 18.96 -20.14 -9.06
N LEU A 47 17.82 -20.72 -8.70
CA LEU A 47 16.68 -20.03 -8.10
C LEU A 47 16.50 -20.43 -6.63
N LEU A 48 16.64 -19.47 -5.72
CA LEU A 48 16.42 -19.65 -4.29
C LEU A 48 15.07 -19.06 -3.88
N TRP A 49 14.26 -19.86 -3.18
CA TRP A 49 13.00 -19.41 -2.60
C TRP A 49 13.08 -19.21 -1.09
N ILE A 50 12.78 -18.01 -0.61
CA ILE A 50 12.57 -17.71 0.81
C ILE A 50 11.06 -17.72 1.07
N LYS A 51 10.57 -18.79 1.69
CA LYS A 51 9.15 -19.01 1.98
C LYS A 51 8.86 -18.81 3.45
N GLY A 52 7.60 -18.55 3.76
CA GLY A 52 7.16 -18.54 5.14
C GLY A 52 5.84 -17.84 5.42
N LYS A 53 5.34 -18.02 6.64
CA LYS A 53 4.10 -17.42 7.13
C LYS A 53 4.11 -15.88 7.04
N PRO A 54 2.93 -15.22 6.95
CA PRO A 54 2.84 -13.78 7.12
C PRO A 54 3.48 -13.36 8.46
N GLY A 55 4.32 -12.33 8.46
CA GLY A 55 4.96 -11.84 9.70
C GLY A 55 6.14 -12.68 10.20
N ALA A 56 6.56 -13.74 9.50
CA ALA A 56 7.74 -14.53 9.88
C ALA A 56 9.09 -13.80 9.68
N GLY A 57 9.12 -12.59 9.11
CA GLY A 57 10.40 -11.86 8.94
C GLY A 57 11.13 -12.12 7.62
N LYS A 58 10.44 -12.64 6.59
CA LYS A 58 11.01 -12.87 5.24
C LYS A 58 11.71 -11.63 4.66
N SER A 59 11.06 -10.47 4.69
CA SER A 59 11.65 -9.22 4.18
C SER A 59 12.87 -8.79 4.97
N THR A 60 12.88 -9.02 6.29
CA THR A 60 14.06 -8.77 7.14
C THR A 60 15.22 -9.69 6.75
N LEU A 61 14.93 -10.98 6.54
CA LEU A 61 15.93 -11.95 6.07
C LEU A 61 16.46 -11.60 4.68
N MET A 62 15.57 -11.23 3.75
CA MET A 62 15.91 -10.83 2.38
C MET A 62 16.84 -9.61 2.38
N ALA A 63 16.52 -8.59 3.18
CA ALA A 63 17.35 -7.40 3.34
C ALA A 63 18.73 -7.73 3.93
N PHE A 64 18.78 -8.59 4.97
CA PHE A 64 20.03 -9.04 5.56
C PHE A 64 20.92 -9.78 4.53
N ILE A 65 20.34 -10.71 3.76
CA ILE A 65 21.06 -11.46 2.72
C ILE A 65 21.56 -10.50 1.63
N TYR A 66 20.71 -9.60 1.16
CA TYR A 66 21.05 -8.60 0.14
C TYR A 66 22.22 -7.71 0.59
N LEU A 67 22.16 -7.15 1.79
CA LEU A 67 23.22 -6.29 2.35
C LEU A 67 24.53 -7.08 2.54
N SER A 68 24.45 -8.31 3.03
CA SER A 68 25.61 -9.19 3.20
C SER A 68 26.25 -9.53 1.85
N PHE A 69 25.43 -9.81 0.84
CA PHE A 69 25.88 -10.05 -0.52
C PHE A 69 26.59 -8.82 -1.11
N GLN A 70 26.04 -7.61 -0.93
CA GLN A 70 26.67 -6.39 -1.40
C GLN A 70 28.02 -6.09 -0.74
N LYS A 71 28.15 -6.33 0.56
CA LYS A 71 29.43 -6.14 1.28
C LYS A 71 30.53 -7.07 0.78
N ASN A 72 30.18 -8.31 0.45
CA ASN A 72 31.14 -9.35 0.05
C ASN A 72 31.43 -9.35 -1.47
N THR A 73 30.60 -8.71 -2.27
CA THR A 73 30.71 -8.70 -3.73
C THR A 73 31.41 -7.43 -4.22
N LEU A 74 32.75 -7.40 -4.09
CA LEU A 74 33.61 -6.29 -4.55
C LEU A 74 34.19 -6.49 -5.97
N SER A 75 33.74 -7.53 -6.70
CA SER A 75 34.28 -7.84 -8.03
C SER A 75 33.74 -6.87 -9.10
N LYS A 76 34.61 -6.45 -10.04
CA LYS A 76 34.22 -5.61 -11.19
C LYS A 76 33.32 -6.32 -12.21
N GLN A 77 33.09 -7.63 -12.09
CA GLN A 77 32.35 -8.45 -13.06
C GLN A 77 31.00 -8.98 -12.54
N SER A 78 30.52 -8.44 -11.41
CA SER A 78 29.25 -8.83 -10.81
C SER A 78 28.24 -7.69 -10.75
N LEU A 79 26.98 -7.99 -10.98
CA LEU A 79 25.89 -7.03 -10.97
C LEU A 79 24.75 -7.51 -10.07
N CYS A 80 24.43 -6.73 -9.03
CA CYS A 80 23.24 -6.93 -8.21
C CYS A 80 22.06 -6.08 -8.74
N LEU A 81 20.92 -6.73 -8.90
CA LEU A 81 19.62 -6.15 -9.22
C LEU A 81 18.64 -6.45 -8.09
N ASP A 82 17.73 -5.51 -7.81
CA ASP A 82 16.73 -5.68 -6.76
C ASP A 82 15.37 -5.08 -7.13
N PHE A 83 14.31 -5.68 -6.61
CA PHE A 83 13.00 -5.04 -6.52
C PHE A 83 12.22 -5.62 -5.34
N PHE A 84 11.86 -4.77 -4.38
CA PHE A 84 11.10 -5.18 -3.21
C PHE A 84 9.67 -4.67 -3.36
N PHE A 85 8.72 -5.59 -3.47
CA PHE A 85 7.31 -5.23 -3.54
C PHE A 85 6.88 -4.51 -2.26
N HIS A 86 5.94 -3.59 -2.41
CA HIS A 86 5.37 -2.86 -1.29
C HIS A 86 3.86 -2.78 -1.43
N GLY A 87 3.15 -3.72 -0.83
CA GLY A 87 1.69 -3.84 -0.86
C GLY A 87 0.95 -2.68 -0.18
N ARG A 88 1.64 -1.93 0.68
CA ARG A 88 1.16 -0.67 1.29
C ARG A 88 1.66 0.57 0.54
N GLY A 89 2.45 0.42 -0.52
CA GLY A 89 3.07 1.52 -1.26
C GLY A 89 2.25 2.04 -2.43
N ALA A 90 2.89 2.85 -3.27
CA ALA A 90 2.30 3.40 -4.49
C ALA A 90 2.02 2.31 -5.55
N ALA A 91 1.19 2.63 -6.55
CA ALA A 91 0.71 1.69 -7.55
C ALA A 91 1.81 0.88 -8.25
N LEU A 92 2.92 1.51 -8.64
CA LEU A 92 4.03 0.82 -9.31
C LEU A 92 4.85 -0.05 -8.35
N GLN A 93 4.87 0.25 -7.05
CA GLN A 93 5.60 -0.57 -6.07
C GLN A 93 4.94 -1.92 -5.79
N LYS A 94 3.67 -2.09 -6.18
CA LYS A 94 2.88 -3.31 -5.98
C LYS A 94 2.54 -4.05 -7.28
N THR A 95 3.18 -3.73 -8.41
CA THR A 95 2.82 -4.32 -9.72
C THR A 95 4.01 -4.89 -10.49
N PRO A 96 3.79 -5.93 -11.33
CA PRO A 96 4.81 -6.44 -12.24
C PRO A 96 5.40 -5.36 -13.15
N ILE A 97 4.57 -4.40 -13.60
CA ILE A 97 5.00 -3.29 -14.45
C ILE A 97 6.08 -2.48 -13.73
N GLY A 98 5.88 -2.11 -12.46
CA GLY A 98 6.90 -1.39 -11.69
C GLY A 98 8.16 -2.23 -11.42
N MET A 99 8.00 -3.55 -11.16
CA MET A 99 9.13 -4.48 -11.01
C MET A 99 10.00 -4.51 -12.26
N PHE A 100 9.43 -4.81 -13.43
CA PHE A 100 10.20 -4.91 -14.66
C PHE A 100 10.77 -3.57 -15.10
N ARG A 101 10.03 -2.47 -14.92
CA ARG A 101 10.55 -1.12 -15.14
C ARG A 101 11.79 -0.85 -14.28
N SER A 102 11.76 -1.21 -13.00
CA SER A 102 12.90 -1.03 -12.09
C SER A 102 14.11 -1.87 -12.49
N LEU A 103 13.90 -3.16 -12.74
CA LEU A 103 14.97 -4.08 -13.11
C LEU A 103 15.60 -3.70 -14.47
N LEU A 104 14.79 -3.30 -15.45
CA LEU A 104 15.27 -2.77 -16.73
C LEU A 104 16.00 -1.44 -16.56
N HIS A 105 15.52 -0.54 -15.71
CA HIS A 105 16.19 0.72 -15.41
C HIS A 105 17.60 0.48 -14.84
N GLN A 106 17.74 -0.48 -13.92
CA GLN A 106 19.04 -0.85 -13.33
C GLN A 106 19.98 -1.48 -14.36
N LEU A 107 19.49 -2.43 -15.18
CA LEU A 107 20.27 -3.03 -16.27
C LEU A 107 20.71 -1.98 -17.30
N TYR A 108 19.79 -1.13 -17.75
CA TYR A 108 20.08 -0.08 -18.74
C TYR A 108 21.17 0.88 -18.26
N THR A 109 21.10 1.25 -16.98
CA THR A 109 22.05 2.18 -16.36
C THR A 109 23.44 1.55 -16.32
N LYS A 110 23.54 0.29 -15.86
CA LYS A 110 24.81 -0.36 -15.53
C LYS A 110 25.43 -1.16 -16.68
N VAL A 111 24.67 -1.58 -17.70
CA VAL A 111 25.12 -2.48 -18.77
C VAL A 111 24.91 -1.86 -20.16
N PRO A 112 25.96 -1.36 -20.84
CA PRO A 112 25.82 -0.70 -22.13
C PRO A 112 25.17 -1.55 -23.24
N SER A 113 25.43 -2.86 -23.29
CA SER A 113 24.89 -3.78 -24.31
C SER A 113 23.35 -3.95 -24.24
N VAL A 114 22.75 -3.65 -23.09
CA VAL A 114 21.29 -3.68 -22.88
C VAL A 114 20.59 -2.45 -23.47
N ARG A 115 21.32 -1.34 -23.70
CA ARG A 115 20.69 -0.08 -24.12
C ARG A 115 20.04 -0.16 -25.50
N LEU A 116 20.61 -0.94 -26.42
CA LEU A 116 20.09 -1.07 -27.78
C LEU A 116 18.64 -1.61 -27.84
N PRO A 117 18.32 -2.80 -27.28
CA PRO A 117 16.95 -3.33 -27.33
C PRO A 117 15.95 -2.43 -26.61
N VAL A 118 16.32 -1.84 -25.46
CA VAL A 118 15.44 -0.95 -24.70
C VAL A 118 15.17 0.35 -25.46
N ARG A 119 16.18 0.93 -26.13
CA ARG A 119 15.98 2.13 -26.97
C ARG A 119 15.15 1.84 -28.20
N ALA A 120 15.24 0.64 -28.78
CA ALA A 120 14.43 0.25 -29.91
C ALA A 120 12.94 0.21 -29.53
N ALA A 121 12.58 -0.50 -28.46
CA ALA A 121 11.22 -0.54 -27.93
C ALA A 121 10.68 0.87 -27.59
N TYR A 122 11.49 1.69 -26.90
CA TYR A 122 11.07 3.06 -26.59
C TYR A 122 10.84 3.93 -27.84
N LYS A 123 11.67 3.80 -28.90
CA LYS A 123 11.52 4.58 -30.13
C LYS A 123 10.22 4.25 -30.86
N GLU A 124 9.83 2.98 -30.87
CA GLU A 124 8.56 2.53 -31.47
C GLU A 124 7.36 3.21 -30.79
N LYS A 125 7.41 3.39 -29.46
CA LYS A 125 6.31 4.00 -28.71
C LYS A 125 6.32 5.53 -28.70
N ARG A 126 7.48 6.16 -28.86
CA ARG A 126 7.61 7.63 -28.84
C ARG A 126 6.75 8.32 -29.91
N VAL A 127 6.37 7.62 -30.98
CA VAL A 127 5.45 8.14 -32.01
C VAL A 127 4.05 8.47 -31.46
N PHE A 128 3.66 7.85 -30.34
CA PHE A 128 2.39 8.09 -29.66
C PHE A 128 2.48 9.22 -28.61
N GLY A 129 3.64 9.86 -28.46
CA GLY A 129 3.88 10.95 -27.50
C GLY A 129 4.83 10.57 -26.37
N GLU A 130 4.76 11.32 -25.28
CA GLU A 130 5.61 11.11 -24.11
C GLU A 130 5.09 9.98 -23.21
N ALA A 131 6.02 9.27 -22.55
CA ALA A 131 5.66 8.18 -21.66
C ALA A 131 4.88 8.70 -20.44
N GLY A 132 3.77 8.05 -20.10
CA GLY A 132 2.87 8.45 -19.02
C GLY A 132 1.84 9.52 -19.40
N THR A 133 1.87 10.03 -20.64
CA THR A 133 0.83 10.94 -21.17
C THR A 133 0.26 10.44 -22.49
N GLY A 134 1.13 10.11 -23.46
CA GLY A 134 0.74 9.59 -24.76
C GLY A 134 0.67 8.06 -24.83
N TRP A 135 1.43 7.37 -23.98
CA TRP A 135 1.44 5.90 -23.92
C TRP A 135 1.99 5.37 -22.59
N GLU A 136 1.67 4.11 -22.29
CA GLU A 136 2.18 3.38 -21.12
C GLU A 136 2.78 2.02 -21.51
N TRP A 137 3.79 1.59 -20.76
CA TRP A 137 4.41 0.27 -20.93
C TRP A 137 3.42 -0.84 -20.60
N GLN A 138 3.34 -1.84 -21.49
CA GLN A 138 2.53 -3.03 -21.26
C GLN A 138 3.34 -4.11 -20.54
N ARG A 139 2.66 -4.90 -19.69
CA ARG A 139 3.30 -5.96 -18.88
C ARG A 139 4.10 -6.95 -19.73
N ARG A 140 3.48 -7.53 -20.77
CA ARG A 140 4.13 -8.55 -21.63
C ARG A 140 5.35 -8.00 -22.37
N GLU A 141 5.26 -6.75 -22.85
CA GLU A 141 6.37 -6.06 -23.51
C GLU A 141 7.58 -5.91 -22.57
N LEU A 142 7.33 -5.52 -21.31
CA LEU A 142 8.38 -5.40 -20.30
C LEU A 142 8.97 -6.76 -19.91
N GLU A 143 8.15 -7.81 -19.82
CA GLU A 143 8.58 -9.19 -19.54
C GLU A 143 9.55 -9.71 -20.60
N ASP A 144 9.21 -9.53 -21.89
CA ASP A 144 10.05 -9.95 -23.01
C ASP A 144 11.34 -9.13 -23.08
N LEU A 145 11.22 -7.80 -22.93
CA LEU A 145 12.36 -6.90 -22.96
C LEU A 145 13.33 -7.19 -21.82
N PHE A 146 12.83 -7.47 -20.62
CA PHE A 146 13.66 -7.86 -19.47
C PHE A 146 14.36 -9.19 -19.70
N SER A 147 13.67 -10.20 -20.25
CA SER A 147 14.28 -11.49 -20.57
C SER A 147 15.45 -11.33 -21.55
N ILE A 148 15.26 -10.58 -22.64
CA ILE A 148 16.30 -10.30 -23.64
C ILE A 148 17.48 -9.54 -23.03
N ALA A 149 17.18 -8.48 -22.27
CA ALA A 149 18.17 -7.65 -21.61
C ALA A 149 19.02 -8.45 -20.61
N LEU A 150 18.38 -9.24 -19.76
CA LEU A 150 19.05 -10.02 -18.74
C LEU A 150 19.96 -11.08 -19.35
N ILE A 151 19.49 -11.83 -20.36
CA ILE A 151 20.31 -12.86 -21.02
C ILE A 151 21.57 -12.24 -21.64
N ARG A 152 21.45 -11.09 -22.32
CA ARG A 152 22.61 -10.37 -22.88
C ARG A 152 23.59 -9.92 -21.81
N ALA A 153 23.09 -9.42 -20.68
CA ALA A 153 23.93 -8.98 -19.57
C ALA A 153 24.60 -10.18 -18.87
N ALA A 154 23.88 -11.28 -18.68
CA ALA A 154 24.34 -12.49 -17.99
C ALA A 154 25.42 -13.26 -18.77
N LYS A 155 25.58 -13.00 -20.07
CA LYS A 155 26.72 -13.51 -20.87
C LYS A 155 28.02 -12.74 -20.61
N LEU A 156 27.93 -11.55 -20.01
CA LEU A 156 29.07 -10.64 -19.79
C LEU A 156 29.43 -10.49 -18.31
N LEU A 157 28.44 -10.65 -17.42
CA LEU A 157 28.54 -10.38 -15.99
C LEU A 157 27.86 -11.51 -15.21
N SER A 158 28.34 -11.77 -14.00
CA SER A 158 27.61 -12.59 -13.03
C SER A 158 26.50 -11.74 -12.41
N ILE A 159 25.24 -12.07 -12.69
CA ILE A 159 24.09 -11.30 -12.21
C ILE A 159 23.46 -11.97 -11.00
N THR A 160 23.08 -11.19 -10.00
CA THR A 160 22.26 -11.66 -8.87
C THR A 160 21.03 -10.76 -8.76
N ILE A 161 19.85 -11.38 -8.67
CA ILE A 161 18.56 -10.68 -8.65
C ILE A 161 17.85 -11.01 -7.35
N PHE A 162 17.42 -9.98 -6.62
CA PHE A 162 16.61 -10.13 -5.41
C PHE A 162 15.20 -9.59 -5.66
N VAL A 163 14.19 -10.42 -5.43
CA VAL A 163 12.77 -10.04 -5.54
C VAL A 163 12.09 -10.35 -4.21
N ASP A 164 11.78 -9.31 -3.43
CA ASP A 164 11.15 -9.49 -2.11
C ASP A 164 9.62 -9.37 -2.21
N ALA A 165 8.93 -10.23 -1.46
CA ALA A 165 7.49 -10.21 -1.24
C ALA A 165 6.67 -10.32 -2.54
N LEU A 166 7.00 -11.31 -3.38
CA LEU A 166 6.35 -11.54 -4.68
C LEU A 166 4.81 -11.59 -4.58
N ASP A 167 4.28 -12.11 -3.47
CA ASP A 167 2.84 -12.19 -3.21
C ASP A 167 2.13 -10.86 -3.02
N GLU A 168 2.85 -9.78 -2.70
CA GLU A 168 2.27 -8.45 -2.57
C GLU A 168 1.87 -7.85 -3.92
N ALA A 169 2.23 -8.50 -5.04
CA ALA A 169 1.69 -8.21 -6.37
C ALA A 169 0.24 -8.72 -6.59
N GLY A 170 -0.29 -9.50 -5.64
CA GLY A 170 -1.56 -10.22 -5.74
C GLY A 170 -1.33 -11.70 -6.00
N ARG A 171 -2.23 -12.55 -5.48
CA ARG A 171 -2.10 -14.02 -5.49
C ARG A 171 -1.88 -14.60 -6.89
N ASP A 172 -2.77 -14.28 -7.83
CA ASP A 172 -2.71 -14.84 -9.19
C ASP A 172 -1.50 -14.30 -9.97
N VAL A 173 -1.23 -13.00 -9.79
CA VAL A 173 -0.06 -12.34 -10.38
C VAL A 173 1.24 -12.95 -9.88
N ALA A 174 1.34 -13.27 -8.59
CA ALA A 174 2.52 -13.91 -8.00
C ALA A 174 2.75 -15.31 -8.56
N LYS A 175 1.68 -16.07 -8.86
CA LYS A 175 1.78 -17.36 -9.55
C LYS A 175 2.34 -17.18 -10.96
N ASP A 176 1.78 -16.26 -11.74
CA ASP A 176 2.27 -15.95 -13.09
C ASP A 176 3.76 -15.54 -13.09
N LEU A 177 4.15 -14.71 -12.12
CA LEU A 177 5.53 -14.26 -11.97
C LEU A 177 6.47 -15.39 -11.56
N ALA A 178 6.04 -16.29 -10.67
CA ALA A 178 6.83 -17.46 -10.30
C ALA A 178 7.11 -18.33 -11.53
N GLU A 179 6.08 -18.61 -12.36
CA GLU A 179 6.25 -19.34 -13.61
C GLU A 179 7.16 -18.59 -14.60
N TYR A 180 7.05 -17.26 -14.68
CA TYR A 180 7.96 -16.43 -15.48
C TYR A 180 9.41 -16.60 -15.05
N PHE A 181 9.72 -16.52 -13.75
CA PHE A 181 11.09 -16.66 -13.25
C PHE A 181 11.66 -18.07 -13.47
N HIS A 182 10.82 -19.11 -13.37
CA HIS A 182 11.21 -20.48 -13.75
C HIS A 182 11.57 -20.57 -15.24
N ARG A 183 10.69 -20.09 -16.13
CA ARG A 183 10.99 -20.05 -17.58
C ARG A 183 12.23 -19.21 -17.90
N LEU A 184 12.44 -18.12 -17.17
CA LEU A 184 13.62 -17.28 -17.35
C LEU A 184 14.90 -18.01 -16.94
N ASN A 185 14.87 -18.77 -15.84
CA ASN A 185 15.98 -19.61 -15.41
C ASN A 185 16.31 -20.69 -16.46
N ASP A 186 15.30 -21.30 -17.07
CA ASP A 186 15.47 -22.28 -18.16
C ASP A 186 16.00 -21.67 -19.46
N LYS A 187 15.71 -20.39 -19.73
CA LYS A 187 16.32 -19.66 -20.85
C LYS A 187 17.78 -19.30 -20.57
N LEU A 188 18.10 -18.84 -19.36
CA LEU A 188 19.47 -18.56 -18.92
C LEU A 188 20.33 -19.83 -19.00
N ALA A 189 19.81 -20.92 -18.43
CA ALA A 189 19.74 -22.26 -19.00
C ALA A 189 20.52 -22.53 -20.30
N ALA A 190 19.71 -22.59 -21.36
CA ALA A 190 20.08 -22.83 -22.74
C ALA A 190 21.11 -21.83 -23.27
N GLU A 191 21.03 -20.56 -22.86
CA GLU A 191 21.87 -19.47 -23.36
C GLU A 191 23.22 -19.33 -22.63
N ARG A 192 23.51 -20.22 -21.67
CA ARG A 192 24.72 -20.21 -20.85
C ARG A 192 24.94 -18.86 -20.12
N GLY A 193 23.87 -18.20 -19.71
CA GLY A 193 23.94 -16.96 -18.93
C GLY A 193 24.20 -17.21 -17.44
N MET A 194 25.06 -16.41 -16.82
CA MET A 194 25.37 -16.45 -15.39
C MET A 194 24.43 -15.52 -14.62
N ALA A 195 23.35 -16.08 -14.06
CA ALA A 195 22.42 -15.31 -13.25
C ALA A 195 21.79 -16.15 -12.15
N ARG A 196 21.86 -15.65 -10.92
CA ARG A 196 21.22 -16.19 -9.72
C ARG A 196 20.02 -15.34 -9.35
N ILE A 197 18.93 -15.99 -8.94
CA ILE A 197 17.69 -15.29 -8.58
C ILE A 197 17.29 -15.75 -7.18
N CYS A 198 16.98 -14.80 -6.29
CA CYS A 198 16.45 -15.05 -4.96
C CYS A 198 15.09 -14.35 -4.83
N ILE A 199 14.06 -15.12 -4.49
CA ILE A 199 12.69 -14.64 -4.40
C ILE A 199 12.12 -14.94 -3.02
N SER A 200 11.49 -13.96 -2.37
CA SER A 200 10.69 -14.21 -1.17
C SER A 200 9.19 -14.20 -1.48
N CYS A 201 8.43 -15.07 -0.81
CA CYS A 201 6.99 -15.19 -0.99
C CYS A 201 6.33 -15.90 0.22
N ARG A 202 5.02 -15.77 0.43
CA ARG A 202 4.27 -16.66 1.33
C ARG A 202 4.22 -18.10 0.82
N HIS A 203 3.67 -19.00 1.65
CA HIS A 203 3.28 -20.35 1.24
C HIS A 203 2.11 -20.31 0.26
N TYR A 204 2.37 -19.91 -0.97
CA TYR A 204 1.48 -20.18 -2.09
C TYR A 204 1.83 -21.53 -2.71
N PRO A 205 0.86 -22.27 -3.27
CA PRO A 205 1.13 -23.40 -4.13
C PRO A 205 1.77 -22.87 -5.41
N ILE A 206 3.07 -22.56 -5.34
CA ILE A 206 3.90 -22.38 -6.50
C ILE A 206 4.09 -23.80 -7.03
N LEU A 207 3.27 -24.17 -8.02
CA LEU A 207 3.25 -25.48 -8.69
C LEU A 207 4.48 -25.68 -9.58
N SER A 208 5.65 -25.23 -9.15
CA SER A 208 6.90 -25.60 -9.81
C SER A 208 7.41 -26.86 -9.14
N THR A 209 7.26 -27.96 -9.85
CA THR A 209 7.78 -29.29 -9.51
C THR A 209 9.31 -29.33 -9.31
N ASN A 210 10.01 -28.21 -9.57
CA ASN A 210 11.47 -28.10 -9.61
C ASN A 210 12.02 -26.90 -8.79
N THR A 211 11.58 -26.68 -7.54
CA THR A 211 12.31 -25.79 -6.61
C THR A 211 13.27 -26.62 -5.76
N SER A 212 14.53 -26.76 -6.19
CA SER A 212 15.57 -27.48 -5.46
C SER A 212 15.97 -26.75 -4.17
N LEU A 213 16.05 -25.41 -4.20
CA LEU A 213 16.53 -24.60 -3.09
C LEU A 213 15.42 -23.76 -2.44
N LYS A 214 15.18 -24.02 -1.16
CA LYS A 214 14.17 -23.30 -0.35
C LYS A 214 14.66 -23.07 1.07
N ILE A 215 14.30 -21.93 1.64
CA ILE A 215 14.44 -21.59 3.06
C ILE A 215 13.03 -21.33 3.58
N CYS A 216 12.64 -22.01 4.66
CA CYS A 216 11.37 -21.77 5.33
C CYS A 216 11.64 -20.97 6.61
N VAL A 217 11.28 -19.69 6.63
CA VAL A 217 11.79 -18.76 7.64
C VAL A 217 11.27 -19.08 9.05
N GLU A 218 10.01 -19.46 9.21
CA GLU A 218 9.47 -19.82 10.53
C GLU A 218 10.13 -21.05 11.17
N ASP A 219 10.72 -21.94 10.38
CA ASP A 219 11.37 -23.15 10.89
C ASP A 219 12.75 -22.82 11.49
N GLU A 220 13.34 -21.68 11.10
CA GLU A 220 14.71 -21.28 11.46
C GLU A 220 14.74 -20.14 12.50
N ASN A 221 13.60 -19.50 12.78
CA ASN A 221 13.52 -18.28 13.57
C ASN A 221 13.66 -18.44 15.10
N HIS A 222 13.71 -19.66 15.62
CA HIS A 222 13.60 -19.92 17.07
C HIS A 222 14.60 -19.09 17.90
N ASP A 223 15.89 -19.23 17.60
CA ASP A 223 16.96 -18.57 18.37
C ASP A 223 16.91 -17.04 18.25
N ASP A 224 16.55 -16.53 17.07
CA ASP A 224 16.44 -15.09 16.85
C ASP A 224 15.24 -14.49 17.60
N ILE A 225 14.12 -15.21 17.69
CA ILE A 225 12.97 -14.81 18.52
C ILE A 225 13.37 -14.80 20.01
N VAL A 226 14.11 -15.81 20.49
CA VAL A 226 14.65 -15.84 21.87
C VAL A 226 15.51 -14.62 22.14
N LYS A 227 16.48 -14.32 21.25
CA LYS A 227 17.36 -13.14 21.38
C LYS A 227 16.56 -11.84 21.40
N TYR A 228 15.57 -11.71 20.52
CA TYR A 228 14.70 -10.54 20.44
C TYR A 228 13.92 -10.31 21.75
N ILE A 229 13.25 -11.34 22.26
CA ILE A 229 12.44 -11.24 23.48
C ILE A 229 13.32 -10.84 24.67
N LYS A 230 14.42 -11.56 24.88
CA LYS A 230 15.39 -11.28 25.97
C LYS A 230 15.88 -9.85 25.90
N HIS A 231 16.32 -9.40 24.72
CA HIS A 231 16.83 -8.04 24.55
C HIS A 231 15.76 -6.99 24.86
N ARG A 232 14.53 -7.17 24.36
CA ARG A 232 13.45 -6.20 24.53
C ARG A 232 12.96 -6.12 25.96
N LEU A 233 12.70 -7.25 26.62
CA LEU A 233 12.24 -7.27 28.01
C LEU A 233 13.29 -6.66 28.95
N ASN A 234 14.57 -7.04 28.81
CA ASN A 234 15.65 -6.49 29.64
C ASN A 234 15.90 -4.99 29.44
N THR A 235 15.54 -4.44 28.28
CA THR A 235 15.74 -3.02 27.96
C THR A 235 14.57 -2.16 28.43
N GLU A 236 13.34 -2.66 28.30
CA GLU A 236 12.11 -1.88 28.45
C GLU A 236 11.40 -2.08 29.80
N ILE A 237 11.72 -3.16 30.52
CA ILE A 237 11.22 -3.41 31.88
C ILE A 237 12.30 -2.95 32.88
N PRO A 238 11.99 -2.03 33.82
CA PRO A 238 12.95 -1.56 34.80
C PRO A 238 13.56 -2.72 35.60
N LYS A 239 14.89 -2.73 35.75
CA LYS A 239 15.62 -3.76 36.53
C LYS A 239 15.11 -3.91 37.98
N ARG A 240 14.49 -2.87 38.55
CA ARG A 240 13.89 -2.91 39.90
C ARG A 240 12.62 -3.74 39.96
N GLU A 241 11.80 -3.73 38.91
CA GLU A 241 10.63 -4.62 38.75
C GLU A 241 11.09 -6.05 38.45
N MET A 242 12.16 -6.22 37.68
CA MET A 242 12.76 -7.54 37.44
C MET A 242 13.47 -8.14 38.68
N ALA A 243 13.97 -7.30 39.60
CA ALA A 243 14.63 -7.74 40.83
C ALA A 243 13.65 -8.35 41.85
N THR A 244 12.35 -8.09 41.70
CA THR A 244 11.28 -8.76 42.48
C THR A 244 10.81 -10.07 41.86
N LEU A 245 11.27 -10.41 40.66
CA LEU A 245 10.90 -11.64 39.94
C LEU A 245 11.95 -12.71 40.16
N SER A 246 11.53 -13.95 40.36
CA SER A 246 12.49 -15.05 40.28
C SER A 246 13.01 -15.15 38.84
N VAL A 247 14.28 -15.49 38.69
CA VAL A 247 14.90 -15.73 37.37
C VAL A 247 14.10 -16.80 36.59
N ASP A 248 13.50 -17.75 37.31
CA ASP A 248 12.72 -18.85 36.76
C ASP A 248 11.39 -18.39 36.15
N GLU A 249 10.69 -17.42 36.76
CA GLU A 249 9.42 -16.89 36.23
C GLU A 249 9.62 -16.10 34.92
N CYS A 250 10.66 -15.26 34.86
CA CYS A 250 11.01 -14.55 33.64
C CYS A 250 11.37 -15.52 32.51
N GLN A 251 12.14 -16.57 32.81
CA GLN A 251 12.48 -17.60 31.82
C GLN A 251 11.26 -18.40 31.35
N ALA A 252 10.32 -18.70 32.26
CA ALA A 252 9.07 -19.38 31.90
C ALA A 252 8.19 -18.52 30.98
N LEU A 253 8.12 -17.21 31.24
CA LEU A 253 7.44 -16.25 30.37
C LEU A 253 8.08 -16.19 28.99
N GLU A 254 9.41 -16.02 28.92
CA GLU A 254 10.15 -16.02 27.65
C GLU A 254 9.90 -17.29 26.84
N LYS A 255 10.03 -18.46 27.49
CA LYS A 255 9.80 -19.77 26.86
C LYS A 255 8.38 -19.87 26.30
N THR A 256 7.38 -19.45 27.08
CA THR A 256 5.97 -19.46 26.64
C THR A 256 5.76 -18.61 25.39
N ILE A 257 6.36 -17.42 25.33
CA ILE A 257 6.25 -16.53 24.17
C ILE A 257 6.93 -17.15 22.95
N VAL A 258 8.13 -17.71 23.10
CA VAL A 258 8.89 -18.32 22.00
C VAL A 258 8.14 -19.50 21.39
N GLU A 259 7.64 -20.41 22.22
CA GLU A 259 6.89 -21.60 21.77
C GLU A 259 5.62 -21.20 21.02
N ARG A 260 4.87 -20.25 21.57
CA ARG A 260 3.61 -19.78 20.99
C ARG A 260 3.80 -18.92 19.75
N ALA A 261 4.91 -18.20 19.64
CA ALA A 261 5.24 -17.47 18.41
C ALA A 261 5.35 -18.40 17.21
N SER A 262 5.77 -19.66 17.42
CA SER A 262 5.83 -20.70 16.38
C SER A 262 6.48 -20.20 15.08
N GLY A 263 7.59 -19.49 15.23
CA GLY A 263 8.39 -18.91 14.15
C GLY A 263 7.84 -17.61 13.54
N VAL A 264 6.74 -17.05 14.03
CA VAL A 264 6.12 -15.81 13.53
C VAL A 264 6.62 -14.61 14.33
N PHE A 265 7.66 -13.93 13.83
CA PHE A 265 8.26 -12.75 14.46
C PHE A 265 7.28 -11.63 14.80
N GLN A 266 6.32 -11.35 13.91
CA GLN A 266 5.31 -10.32 14.14
C GLN A 266 4.42 -10.63 15.35
N TRP A 267 4.12 -11.91 15.59
CA TRP A 267 3.38 -12.36 16.77
C TRP A 267 4.20 -12.07 18.04
N ALA A 268 5.47 -12.50 18.06
CA ALA A 268 6.37 -12.26 19.21
C ALA A 268 6.51 -10.77 19.50
N ARG A 269 6.65 -9.94 18.46
CA ARG A 269 6.71 -8.47 18.59
C ARG A 269 5.47 -7.90 19.26
N LEU A 270 4.28 -8.27 18.81
CA LEU A 270 3.01 -7.76 19.35
C LEU A 270 2.81 -8.17 20.81
N VAL A 271 3.08 -9.44 21.13
CA VAL A 271 2.94 -9.96 22.49
C VAL A 271 3.92 -9.31 23.45
N VAL A 272 5.18 -9.13 23.05
CA VAL A 272 6.17 -8.41 23.87
C VAL A 272 5.72 -6.97 24.15
N LEU A 273 5.12 -6.29 23.18
CA LEU A 273 4.60 -4.93 23.40
C LEU A 273 3.43 -4.90 24.38
N LEU A 274 2.50 -5.87 24.31
CA LEU A 274 1.42 -6.00 25.28
C LEU A 274 1.95 -6.25 26.70
N ILE A 275 2.95 -7.12 26.84
CA ILE A 275 3.58 -7.42 28.14
C ILE A 275 4.27 -6.19 28.71
N ILE A 276 5.02 -5.45 27.88
CA ILE A 276 5.69 -4.21 28.31
C ILE A 276 4.66 -3.17 28.76
N ASP A 277 3.52 -3.06 28.07
CA ASP A 277 2.45 -2.12 28.44
C ASP A 277 1.82 -2.49 29.79
N LEU A 278 1.48 -3.76 30.00
CA LEU A 278 0.97 -4.26 31.29
C LEU A 278 1.98 -4.04 32.43
N SER A 279 3.27 -4.32 32.19
CA SER A 279 4.34 -4.06 33.17
C SER A 279 4.41 -2.59 33.55
N ARG A 280 4.33 -1.68 32.56
CA ARG A 280 4.34 -0.23 32.80
C ARG A 280 3.11 0.28 33.56
N GLN A 281 2.00 -0.44 33.49
CA GLN A 281 0.80 -0.18 34.28
C GLN A 281 0.93 -0.70 35.73
N GLY A 282 2.02 -1.40 36.06
CA GLY A 282 2.28 -1.96 37.38
C GLY A 282 1.57 -3.29 37.63
N GLU A 283 1.12 -3.98 36.57
CA GLU A 283 0.44 -5.25 36.70
C GLU A 283 1.39 -6.37 37.17
N SER A 284 0.87 -7.29 37.99
CA SER A 284 1.65 -8.42 38.49
C SER A 284 2.01 -9.41 37.38
N LEU A 285 3.12 -10.14 37.52
CA LEU A 285 3.45 -11.23 36.58
C LEU A 285 2.34 -12.27 36.45
N ALA A 286 1.67 -12.62 37.55
CA ALA A 286 0.56 -13.57 37.53
C ALA A 286 -0.57 -13.08 36.61
N TYR A 287 -0.88 -11.79 36.68
CA TYR A 287 -1.85 -11.16 35.77
C TYR A 287 -1.34 -11.13 34.32
N ILE A 288 -0.08 -10.79 34.10
CA ILE A 288 0.54 -10.82 32.75
C ILE A 288 0.48 -12.22 32.14
N HIS A 289 0.78 -13.26 32.91
CA HIS A 289 0.65 -14.66 32.48
C HIS A 289 -0.81 -15.01 32.17
N GLN A 290 -1.76 -14.55 32.99
CA GLN A 290 -3.18 -14.73 32.74
C GLN A 290 -3.63 -14.04 31.45
N GLU A 291 -3.21 -12.80 31.19
CA GLU A 291 -3.51 -12.10 29.94
C GLU A 291 -2.85 -12.78 28.74
N LEU A 292 -1.59 -13.19 28.87
CA LEU A 292 -0.90 -13.95 27.84
C LEU A 292 -1.67 -15.23 27.49
N SER A 293 -2.24 -15.94 28.46
CA SER A 293 -3.05 -17.14 28.21
C SER A 293 -4.29 -16.88 27.33
N LYS A 294 -4.82 -15.65 27.33
CA LYS A 294 -5.97 -15.22 26.52
C LYS A 294 -5.56 -14.77 25.11
N VAL A 295 -4.29 -14.43 24.90
CA VAL A 295 -3.78 -14.04 23.58
C VAL A 295 -3.81 -15.26 22.67
N PRO A 296 -4.43 -15.21 21.49
CA PRO A 296 -4.49 -16.35 20.57
C PRO A 296 -3.16 -16.57 19.82
N GLN A 297 -2.94 -17.79 19.32
CA GLN A 297 -1.69 -18.17 18.65
C GLN A 297 -1.66 -17.77 17.16
N ASP A 298 -2.83 -17.66 16.52
CA ASP A 298 -2.91 -17.19 15.13
C ASP A 298 -2.73 -15.66 15.05
N LEU A 299 -1.98 -15.21 14.03
CA LEU A 299 -1.66 -13.80 13.86
C LEU A 299 -2.90 -12.94 13.58
N GLY A 300 -3.87 -13.45 12.82
CA GLY A 300 -5.16 -12.79 12.57
C GLY A 300 -5.96 -12.64 13.86
N ASN A 301 -6.00 -13.69 14.67
CA ASN A 301 -6.70 -13.66 15.94
C ASN A 301 -6.05 -12.69 16.94
N ILE A 302 -4.72 -12.47 16.89
CA ILE A 302 -4.09 -11.39 17.69
C ILE A 302 -4.60 -10.03 17.26
N TYR A 303 -4.72 -9.78 15.95
CA TYR A 303 -5.27 -8.51 15.48
C TYR A 303 -6.71 -8.32 15.95
N GLU A 304 -7.54 -9.36 15.88
CA GLU A 304 -8.89 -9.34 16.45
C GLU A 304 -8.86 -9.01 17.94
N HIS A 305 -8.00 -9.68 18.71
CA HIS A 305 -7.83 -9.43 20.14
C HIS A 305 -7.47 -7.95 20.41
N ILE A 306 -6.55 -7.36 19.64
CA ILE A 306 -6.19 -5.95 19.78
C ILE A 306 -7.39 -5.05 19.48
N LEU A 307 -8.09 -5.28 18.36
CA LEU A 307 -9.25 -4.47 17.97
C LEU A 307 -10.41 -4.56 18.98
N MET A 308 -10.62 -5.73 19.59
CA MET A 308 -11.80 -6.01 20.41
C MET A 308 -11.57 -5.82 21.91
N ARG A 309 -10.35 -6.04 22.41
CA ARG A 309 -10.03 -6.09 23.84
C ARG A 309 -9.06 -4.99 24.29
N VAL A 310 -8.11 -4.60 23.44
CA VAL A 310 -7.10 -3.57 23.80
C VAL A 310 -7.63 -2.17 23.52
N ILE A 311 -8.32 -1.97 22.40
CA ILE A 311 -8.89 -0.67 22.06
C ILE A 311 -10.14 -0.39 22.90
N GLU A 312 -10.14 0.74 23.61
CA GLU A 312 -11.27 1.16 24.44
C GLU A 312 -12.58 1.28 23.63
N PRO A 313 -13.73 0.80 24.16
CA PRO A 313 -15.01 0.81 23.44
C PRO A 313 -15.42 2.19 22.89
N ARG A 314 -15.14 3.28 23.62
CA ARG A 314 -15.45 4.66 23.19
C ARG A 314 -14.72 5.09 21.91
N ASN A 315 -13.61 4.44 21.57
CA ASN A 315 -12.78 4.78 20.41
C ASN A 315 -13.13 3.96 19.17
N ARG A 316 -13.94 2.90 19.27
CA ARG A 316 -14.19 1.94 18.17
C ARG A 316 -14.66 2.60 16.87
N THR A 317 -15.59 3.55 16.92
CA THR A 317 -16.07 4.25 15.72
C THR A 317 -14.97 5.07 15.03
N ARG A 318 -14.09 5.69 15.83
CA ARG A 318 -12.94 6.47 15.34
C ARG A 318 -11.84 5.55 14.82
N THR A 319 -11.60 4.43 15.50
CA THR A 319 -10.73 3.33 15.04
C THR A 319 -11.20 2.78 13.70
N LEU A 320 -12.49 2.43 13.56
CA LEU A 320 -13.06 1.97 12.29
C LEU A 320 -12.74 2.96 11.18
N HIS A 321 -12.98 4.25 11.41
CA HIS A 321 -12.74 5.28 10.42
C HIS A 321 -11.26 5.41 10.03
N LEU A 322 -10.36 5.40 11.02
CA LEU A 322 -8.92 5.39 10.79
C LEU A 322 -8.50 4.17 9.97
N MET A 323 -8.96 2.98 10.35
CA MET A 323 -8.65 1.72 9.67
C MET A 323 -9.19 1.72 8.23
N GLN A 324 -10.39 2.25 7.99
CA GLN A 324 -10.96 2.37 6.64
C GLN A 324 -10.09 3.24 5.73
N TRP A 325 -9.63 4.41 6.20
CA TRP A 325 -8.76 5.28 5.42
C TRP A 325 -7.42 4.62 5.08
N ILE A 326 -6.75 3.99 6.06
CA ILE A 326 -5.44 3.38 5.83
C ILE A 326 -5.58 2.11 4.96
N CYS A 327 -6.66 1.36 5.15
CA CYS A 327 -6.90 0.10 4.45
C CYS A 327 -7.39 0.28 3.02
N LEU A 328 -8.26 1.26 2.76
CA LEU A 328 -8.99 1.35 1.49
C LEU A 328 -8.58 2.55 0.63
N ALA A 329 -7.69 3.41 1.10
CA ALA A 329 -7.18 4.50 0.28
C ALA A 329 -6.41 4.00 -0.96
N GLU A 330 -6.51 4.74 -2.06
CA GLU A 330 -5.86 4.42 -3.34
C GLU A 330 -4.35 4.60 -3.32
N ARG A 331 -3.88 5.46 -2.42
CA ARG A 331 -2.47 5.64 -2.05
C ARG A 331 -2.37 5.93 -0.54
N PRO A 332 -1.20 5.68 0.08
CA PRO A 332 -0.94 6.15 1.44
C PRO A 332 -1.22 7.64 1.57
N LEU A 333 -1.89 8.00 2.66
CA LEU A 333 -2.13 9.39 3.04
C LEU A 333 -0.98 9.87 3.93
N SER A 334 -0.62 11.14 3.75
CA SER A 334 0.22 11.83 4.73
C SER A 334 -0.52 12.04 6.05
N VAL A 335 0.22 12.31 7.12
CA VAL A 335 -0.40 12.68 8.42
C VAL A 335 -1.29 13.91 8.25
N THR A 336 -0.83 14.89 7.46
CA THR A 336 -1.60 16.11 7.19
C THR A 336 -2.90 15.79 6.44
N GLU A 337 -2.83 15.03 5.34
CA GLU A 337 -4.02 14.62 4.58
C GLU A 337 -5.03 13.87 5.44
N LEU A 338 -4.55 12.92 6.26
CA LEU A 338 -5.40 12.10 7.10
C LEU A 338 -6.18 12.92 8.14
N ARG A 339 -5.63 14.05 8.62
CA ARG A 339 -6.34 14.98 9.52
C ARG A 339 -7.59 15.54 8.85
N PHE A 340 -7.46 15.99 7.61
CA PHE A 340 -8.58 16.54 6.83
C PHE A 340 -9.55 15.45 6.38
N ALA A 341 -9.03 14.29 5.97
CA ALA A 341 -9.84 13.13 5.59
C ALA A 341 -10.72 12.65 6.77
N ILE A 342 -10.15 12.60 7.98
CA ILE A 342 -10.90 12.21 9.18
C ILE A 342 -11.90 13.28 9.62
N ALA A 343 -11.54 14.56 9.54
CA ALA A 343 -12.41 15.68 9.90
C ALA A 343 -13.59 15.86 8.93
N SER A 344 -13.42 15.47 7.66
CA SER A 344 -14.47 15.56 6.63
C SER A 344 -15.50 14.43 6.70
N ASN A 345 -15.42 13.58 7.72
CA ASN A 345 -16.37 12.50 7.91
C ASN A 345 -17.58 12.94 8.70
N ASP A 346 -18.72 12.85 8.03
CA ASP A 346 -20.01 12.84 8.68
C ASP A 346 -20.85 11.65 8.13
N VAL A 347 -21.68 11.09 9.01
CA VAL A 347 -22.69 10.09 8.69
C VAL A 347 -23.66 10.67 7.66
N HIS A 348 -23.90 11.97 7.75
CA HIS A 348 -24.73 12.75 6.84
C HIS A 348 -23.88 13.67 5.97
N ILE A 349 -24.48 14.16 4.91
CA ILE A 349 -23.91 15.21 4.08
C ILE A 349 -24.39 16.54 4.67
N HIS A 350 -23.47 17.37 5.18
CA HIS A 350 -23.81 18.70 5.69
C HIS A 350 -24.20 19.64 4.55
N GLU A 351 -24.98 20.69 4.88
CA GLU A 351 -25.05 21.86 4.00
C GLU A 351 -23.63 22.39 3.75
N PRO A 352 -23.28 22.78 2.52
CA PRO A 352 -22.00 23.43 2.26
C PRO A 352 -21.93 24.66 3.15
N ARG A 353 -20.80 24.92 3.85
CA ARG A 353 -20.39 26.17 4.56
C ARG A 353 -19.70 25.97 5.94
N GLN A 354 -19.03 24.86 6.22
CA GLN A 354 -18.16 24.79 7.41
C GLN A 354 -16.70 24.55 7.01
N PHE A 355 -15.79 25.28 7.63
CA PHE A 355 -14.35 25.05 7.54
C PHE A 355 -14.02 23.71 8.21
N CYS A 356 -13.18 22.89 7.58
CA CYS A 356 -12.81 21.58 8.15
C CYS A 356 -12.20 21.73 9.55
N LYS A 357 -11.48 22.84 9.76
CA LYS A 357 -10.79 23.20 11.00
C LYS A 357 -11.73 23.50 12.16
N ASP A 358 -12.99 23.82 11.88
CA ASP A 358 -13.99 24.18 12.89
C ASP A 358 -14.76 22.96 13.42
N THR A 359 -14.49 21.77 12.87
CA THR A 359 -15.12 20.53 13.34
C THR A 359 -14.50 20.07 14.66
N LYS A 360 -15.31 19.52 15.56
CA LYS A 360 -14.85 19.00 16.87
C LYS A 360 -13.79 17.89 16.75
N ASP A 361 -13.79 17.18 15.63
CA ASP A 361 -12.93 16.04 15.37
C ASP A 361 -11.65 16.44 14.61
N PHE A 362 -11.49 17.72 14.24
CA PHE A 362 -10.27 18.21 13.61
C PHE A 362 -9.10 18.20 14.59
N VAL A 363 -8.00 17.60 14.16
CA VAL A 363 -6.74 17.60 14.90
C VAL A 363 -5.86 18.72 14.35
N ASP A 364 -5.42 19.62 15.21
CA ASP A 364 -4.73 20.88 14.87
C ASP A 364 -3.27 20.72 14.45
N THR A 365 -2.59 19.66 14.89
CA THR A 365 -1.16 19.42 14.58
C THR A 365 -0.88 17.98 14.18
N ASN A 366 0.16 17.77 13.35
CA ASN A 366 0.62 16.43 12.98
C ASN A 366 1.09 15.62 14.19
N VAL A 367 1.75 16.25 15.16
CA VAL A 367 2.20 15.60 16.40
C VAL A 367 1.02 15.05 17.21
N ARG A 368 -0.07 15.81 17.34
CA ARG A 368 -1.30 15.32 18.00
C ARG A 368 -1.96 14.21 17.20
N MET A 369 -1.96 14.31 15.87
CA MET A 369 -2.50 13.28 15.00
C MET A 369 -1.74 11.97 15.13
N GLU A 370 -0.41 12.00 15.17
CA GLU A 370 0.44 10.81 15.39
C GLU A 370 0.14 10.11 16.71
N ARG A 371 -0.03 10.87 17.80
CA ARG A 371 -0.45 10.31 19.10
C ARG A 371 -1.84 9.67 19.02
N LEU A 372 -2.76 10.34 18.32
CA LEU A 372 -4.12 9.84 18.13
C LEU A 372 -4.14 8.56 17.28
N ILE A 373 -3.34 8.50 16.21
CA ILE A 373 -3.17 7.30 15.37
C ILE A 373 -2.71 6.12 16.23
N THR A 374 -1.69 6.31 17.06
CA THR A 374 -1.19 5.25 17.96
C THR A 374 -2.28 4.78 18.92
N SER A 375 -2.99 5.71 19.56
CA SER A 375 -4.06 5.40 20.51
C SER A 375 -5.25 4.70 19.86
N LEU A 376 -5.73 5.20 18.71
CA LEU A 376 -6.88 4.64 18.00
C LEU A 376 -6.58 3.31 17.32
N SER A 377 -5.32 2.98 17.06
CA SER A 377 -4.95 1.75 16.36
C SER A 377 -4.52 0.60 17.27
N GLY A 378 -4.36 0.84 18.58
CA GLY A 378 -3.77 -0.15 19.48
C GLY A 378 -2.35 -0.53 19.06
N GLY A 379 -1.61 0.39 18.44
CA GLY A 379 -0.26 0.16 17.93
C GLY A 379 -0.17 -0.60 16.60
N LEU A 380 -1.30 -0.86 15.91
CA LEU A 380 -1.31 -1.52 14.60
C LEU A 380 -0.98 -0.58 13.43
N VAL A 381 -0.93 0.71 13.67
CA VAL A 381 -0.60 1.74 12.68
C VAL A 381 0.64 2.51 13.14
N GLU A 382 1.51 2.83 12.17
CA GLU A 382 2.70 3.66 12.37
C GLU A 382 2.73 4.82 11.37
N VAL A 383 3.54 5.83 11.69
CA VAL A 383 3.89 6.91 10.77
C VAL A 383 5.33 6.70 10.30
N LYS A 384 5.52 6.61 8.99
CA LYS A 384 6.83 6.55 8.36
C LYS A 384 7.23 7.91 7.86
N HIS A 385 8.40 8.36 8.27
CA HIS A 385 9.01 9.60 7.80
C HIS A 385 10.02 9.25 6.70
N HIS A 386 9.78 9.75 5.48
CA HIS A 386 10.70 9.62 4.36
C HIS A 386 10.95 11.00 3.75
N LYS A 387 12.18 11.50 3.89
CA LYS A 387 12.56 12.86 3.49
C LYS A 387 11.63 13.91 4.13
N ALA A 388 10.93 14.70 3.32
CA ALA A 388 10.00 15.74 3.76
C ALA A 388 8.55 15.24 3.95
N GLU A 389 8.26 13.97 3.66
CA GLU A 389 6.92 13.40 3.72
C GLU A 389 6.77 12.44 4.90
N SER A 390 5.64 12.52 5.60
CA SER A 390 5.25 11.56 6.63
C SER A 390 3.97 10.85 6.20
N THR A 391 4.06 9.53 5.99
CA THR A 391 2.93 8.70 5.53
C THR A 391 2.45 7.79 6.63
N VAL A 392 1.13 7.56 6.66
CA VAL A 392 0.48 6.69 7.64
C VAL A 392 0.26 5.31 7.02
N GLN A 393 0.73 4.26 7.69
CA GLN A 393 0.57 2.89 7.22
C GLN A 393 0.40 1.90 8.38
N PHE A 394 -0.13 0.71 8.10
CA PHE A 394 -0.08 -0.38 9.08
C PHE A 394 1.36 -0.78 9.39
N ILE A 395 1.62 -1.28 10.60
CA ILE A 395 2.96 -1.77 11.00
C ILE A 395 3.45 -2.94 10.14
N HIS A 396 2.53 -3.72 9.55
CA HIS A 396 2.86 -4.87 8.69
C HIS A 396 1.73 -5.15 7.69
N GLN A 397 2.05 -5.69 6.51
CA GLN A 397 1.07 -5.98 5.45
C GLN A 397 -0.04 -6.95 5.90
N SER A 398 0.27 -7.92 6.77
CA SER A 398 -0.74 -8.86 7.30
C SER A 398 -1.86 -8.20 8.11
N VAL A 399 -1.64 -7.00 8.68
CA VAL A 399 -2.71 -6.23 9.33
C VAL A 399 -3.73 -5.78 8.27
N ASN A 400 -3.23 -5.30 7.12
CA ASN A 400 -4.07 -4.87 6.00
C ASN A 400 -4.88 -6.05 5.45
N ASP A 401 -4.23 -7.21 5.29
CA ASP A 401 -4.90 -8.43 4.81
C ASP A 401 -6.02 -8.86 5.76
N PHE A 402 -5.76 -8.84 7.07
CA PHE A 402 -6.76 -9.15 8.10
C PHE A 402 -7.92 -8.15 8.09
N LEU A 403 -7.66 -6.85 7.98
CA LEU A 403 -8.70 -5.82 7.91
C LEU A 403 -9.61 -5.99 6.69
N ARG A 404 -9.03 -6.34 5.53
CA ARG A 404 -9.79 -6.61 4.30
C ARG A 404 -10.55 -7.93 4.31
N SER A 405 -10.15 -8.91 5.13
CA SER A 405 -10.92 -10.15 5.26
C SER A 405 -12.06 -9.97 6.26
N ASP A 406 -11.77 -9.72 7.53
CA ASP A 406 -12.78 -9.74 8.61
C ASP A 406 -12.59 -8.61 9.62
N GLY A 407 -11.40 -7.99 9.66
CA GLY A 407 -11.04 -7.00 10.67
C GLY A 407 -11.95 -5.77 10.68
N LEU A 408 -12.35 -5.26 9.50
CA LEU A 408 -13.30 -4.14 9.43
C LEU A 408 -14.70 -4.53 9.92
N LYS A 409 -15.12 -5.78 9.71
CA LYS A 409 -16.41 -6.30 10.18
C LYS A 409 -16.49 -6.30 11.70
N TYR A 410 -15.43 -6.73 12.39
CA TYR A 410 -15.38 -6.70 13.86
C TYR A 410 -15.55 -5.28 14.44
N LEU A 411 -15.00 -4.28 13.76
CA LEU A 411 -15.13 -2.87 14.16
C LEU A 411 -16.49 -2.26 13.80
N ALA A 412 -17.09 -2.68 12.68
CA ALA A 412 -18.36 -2.15 12.17
C ALA A 412 -19.59 -2.70 12.91
N SER A 413 -19.59 -3.99 13.27
CA SER A 413 -20.68 -4.61 14.02
C SER A 413 -20.15 -5.71 14.94
N PRO A 414 -20.18 -5.51 16.28
CA PRO A 414 -19.77 -6.53 17.23
C PRO A 414 -20.80 -7.68 17.42
N SER A 415 -21.89 -7.72 16.63
CA SER A 415 -23.00 -8.68 16.75
C SER A 415 -23.05 -9.71 15.60
N PRO A 416 -23.44 -10.98 15.86
CA PRO A 416 -23.31 -12.12 14.94
C PRO A 416 -24.23 -12.16 13.71
N THR A 417 -25.20 -11.26 13.52
CA THR A 417 -25.96 -11.15 12.25
C THR A 417 -25.17 -10.39 11.18
N ALA A 418 -23.88 -10.72 11.05
CA ALA A 418 -22.91 -9.85 10.42
C ALA A 418 -23.00 -9.87 8.90
N LEU A 419 -23.07 -8.67 8.33
CA LEU A 419 -22.84 -8.39 6.92
C LEU A 419 -21.59 -9.13 6.43
N SER A 420 -21.58 -9.55 5.16
CA SER A 420 -20.35 -10.10 4.55
C SER A 420 -19.24 -9.04 4.59
N ALA A 421 -17.99 -9.50 4.57
CA ALA A 421 -16.82 -8.63 4.46
C ALA A 421 -16.97 -7.65 3.29
N ASP A 422 -17.43 -8.15 2.15
CA ASP A 422 -17.69 -7.38 0.94
C ASP A 422 -18.68 -6.23 1.16
N VAL A 423 -19.78 -6.47 1.89
CA VAL A 423 -20.74 -5.41 2.20
C VAL A 423 -20.13 -4.34 3.11
N VAL A 424 -19.35 -4.74 4.12
CA VAL A 424 -18.65 -3.79 5.00
C VAL A 424 -17.62 -2.98 4.21
N ILE A 425 -16.90 -3.61 3.27
CA ILE A 425 -15.98 -2.91 2.37
C ILE A 425 -16.75 -1.93 1.49
N GLY A 426 -17.89 -2.32 0.90
CA GLY A 426 -18.74 -1.44 0.10
C GLY A 426 -19.19 -0.19 0.87
N GLN A 427 -19.70 -0.38 2.08
CA GLN A 427 -20.08 0.71 2.99
C GLN A 427 -18.89 1.59 3.36
N SER A 428 -17.72 0.99 3.57
CA SER A 428 -16.48 1.71 3.87
C SER A 428 -16.04 2.57 2.68
N GLN A 429 -16.05 2.02 1.46
CA GLN A 429 -15.74 2.76 0.23
C GLN A 429 -16.72 3.93 0.03
N HIS A 430 -18.01 3.71 0.28
CA HIS A 430 -19.01 4.77 0.20
C HIS A 430 -18.73 5.88 1.23
N ARG A 431 -18.32 5.53 2.45
CA ARG A 431 -17.92 6.49 3.48
C ARG A 431 -16.72 7.34 3.05
N LEU A 432 -15.68 6.70 2.48
CA LEU A 432 -14.50 7.41 1.94
C LEU A 432 -14.89 8.36 0.80
N CYS A 433 -15.81 7.93 -0.08
CA CYS A 433 -16.38 8.79 -1.11
C CYS A 433 -17.06 10.03 -0.50
N LYS A 434 -17.97 9.84 0.47
CA LYS A 434 -18.66 10.96 1.15
C LYS A 434 -17.69 11.93 1.78
N SER A 435 -16.66 11.45 2.46
CA SER A 435 -15.63 12.32 3.03
C SER A 435 -14.87 13.13 1.99
N CYS A 436 -14.57 12.56 0.81
CA CYS A 436 -13.97 13.32 -0.28
C CYS A 436 -14.92 14.39 -0.81
N VAL A 437 -16.20 14.07 -1.04
CA VAL A 437 -17.20 15.03 -1.55
C VAL A 437 -17.48 16.13 -0.53
N ASN A 438 -17.56 15.80 0.76
CA ASN A 438 -17.68 16.77 1.85
C ASN A 438 -16.49 17.72 1.88
N TYR A 439 -15.26 17.21 1.75
CA TYR A 439 -14.07 18.04 1.67
C TYR A 439 -14.12 18.99 0.46
N LEU A 440 -14.47 18.47 -0.72
CA LEU A 440 -14.61 19.26 -1.95
C LEU A 440 -15.72 20.33 -1.87
N SER A 441 -16.71 20.11 -1.01
CA SER A 441 -17.83 21.02 -0.75
C SER A 441 -17.58 21.97 0.42
N SER A 442 -16.41 21.88 1.08
CA SER A 442 -16.06 22.76 2.19
C SER A 442 -15.82 24.20 1.73
N GLU A 443 -16.06 25.16 2.62
CA GLU A 443 -15.93 26.58 2.30
C GLU A 443 -14.52 26.96 1.86
N GLU A 444 -13.50 26.38 2.50
CA GLU A 444 -12.08 26.52 2.15
C GLU A 444 -11.82 26.18 0.67
N VAL A 445 -12.36 25.04 0.21
CA VAL A 445 -12.16 24.56 -1.17
C VAL A 445 -12.96 25.39 -2.16
N LEU A 446 -14.21 25.76 -1.82
CA LEU A 446 -15.06 26.58 -2.69
C LEU A 446 -14.46 27.98 -2.91
N LEU A 447 -13.93 28.60 -1.86
CA LEU A 447 -13.25 29.90 -1.94
C LEU A 447 -11.99 29.81 -2.81
N ALA A 448 -11.11 28.83 -2.53
CA ALA A 448 -9.89 28.63 -3.30
C ALA A 448 -10.19 28.35 -4.79
N GLY A 449 -11.17 27.48 -5.06
CA GLY A 449 -11.59 27.14 -6.42
C GLY A 449 -12.23 28.29 -7.19
N SER A 450 -12.92 29.20 -6.51
CA SER A 450 -13.47 30.42 -7.13
C SER A 450 -12.38 31.40 -7.56
N ALA A 451 -11.24 31.41 -6.85
CA ALA A 451 -10.09 32.24 -7.17
C ALA A 451 -9.27 31.73 -8.37
N LEU A 452 -9.44 30.45 -8.75
CA LEU A 452 -8.83 29.86 -9.95
C LEU A 452 -9.45 30.47 -11.21
N ARG A 453 -8.92 31.62 -11.66
CA ARG A 453 -9.27 32.21 -12.95
C ARG A 453 -8.55 31.43 -14.03
N GLY A 454 -9.28 30.78 -14.93
CA GLY A 454 -8.74 30.02 -16.07
C GLY A 454 -7.95 30.85 -17.11
N THR A 455 -7.55 32.08 -16.76
CA THR A 455 -6.87 33.08 -17.61
C THR A 455 -5.98 34.05 -16.78
N SER A 456 -5.44 33.64 -15.63
CA SER A 456 -4.63 34.53 -14.76
C SER A 456 -3.17 34.67 -15.25
N LEU A 457 -2.57 35.84 -14.98
CA LEU A 457 -1.19 36.25 -15.32
C LEU A 457 -0.07 35.46 -14.61
N ASN A 458 -0.43 34.51 -13.74
CA ASN A 458 0.52 33.71 -12.97
C ASN A 458 0.87 32.40 -13.69
N ASP A 459 2.09 31.91 -13.43
CA ASP A 459 2.53 30.60 -13.89
C ASP A 459 1.63 29.47 -13.33
N PRO A 460 1.01 28.62 -14.17
CA PRO A 460 0.11 27.53 -13.74
C PRO A 460 0.73 26.57 -12.72
N GLU A 461 2.05 26.37 -12.76
CA GLU A 461 2.74 25.52 -11.77
C GLU A 461 2.75 26.18 -10.38
N THR A 462 2.87 27.50 -10.32
CA THR A 462 2.82 28.27 -9.08
C THR A 462 1.42 28.23 -8.44
N GLU A 463 0.36 28.43 -9.22
CA GLU A 463 -1.03 28.34 -8.71
C GLU A 463 -1.36 26.94 -8.20
N ARG A 464 -0.93 25.91 -8.93
CA ARG A 464 -1.07 24.52 -8.49
C ARG A 464 -0.37 24.29 -7.16
N SER A 465 0.86 24.78 -7.02
CA SER A 465 1.68 24.54 -5.82
C SER A 465 1.03 25.19 -4.59
N LEU A 466 0.58 26.45 -4.71
CA LEU A 466 -0.14 27.16 -3.65
C LEU A 466 -1.45 26.45 -3.25
N LEU A 467 -2.19 25.90 -4.23
CA LEU A 467 -3.41 25.15 -3.95
C LEU A 467 -3.13 23.87 -3.15
N LEU A 468 -2.08 23.13 -3.53
CA LEU A 468 -1.68 21.89 -2.85
C LEU A 468 -1.12 22.15 -1.45
N GLU A 469 -0.44 23.27 -1.23
CA GLU A 469 0.07 23.67 0.08
C GLU A 469 -1.05 24.12 1.03
N SER A 470 -2.04 24.87 0.52
CA SER A 470 -3.13 25.42 1.33
C SER A 470 -4.25 24.41 1.62
N LEU A 471 -4.46 23.42 0.75
CA LEU A 471 -5.52 22.42 0.84
C LEU A 471 -4.93 21.00 0.79
N PRO A 472 -4.41 20.46 1.91
CA PRO A 472 -3.60 19.26 1.90
C PRO A 472 -4.28 18.02 1.32
N PHE A 473 -5.61 17.90 1.44
CA PHE A 473 -6.37 16.73 0.99
C PHE A 473 -6.98 16.90 -0.42
N ILE A 474 -6.76 18.05 -1.08
CA ILE A 474 -7.42 18.36 -2.36
C ILE A 474 -7.03 17.44 -3.50
N ASP A 475 -5.75 17.05 -3.57
CA ASP A 475 -5.26 16.17 -4.64
C ASP A 475 -5.90 14.79 -4.55
N TYR A 476 -5.95 14.22 -3.34
CA TYR A 476 -6.57 12.92 -3.10
C TYR A 476 -8.07 12.98 -3.38
N ALA A 477 -8.79 13.90 -2.74
CA ALA A 477 -10.24 14.00 -2.85
C ALA A 477 -10.67 14.21 -4.30
N THR A 478 -9.97 15.06 -5.05
CA THR A 478 -10.28 15.36 -6.46
C THR A 478 -10.11 14.14 -7.37
N ARG A 479 -9.06 13.34 -7.16
CA ARG A 479 -8.71 12.20 -8.02
C ARG A 479 -9.45 10.90 -7.71
N TYR A 480 -9.94 10.72 -6.48
CA TYR A 480 -10.35 9.38 -6.03
C TYR A 480 -11.78 9.27 -5.51
N TRP A 481 -12.54 10.36 -5.31
CA TRP A 481 -13.92 10.26 -4.80
C TRP A 481 -14.81 9.35 -5.67
N PHE A 482 -14.73 9.48 -7.00
CA PHE A 482 -15.54 8.69 -7.93
C PHE A 482 -15.07 7.23 -8.04
N LEU A 483 -13.78 6.96 -7.79
CA LEU A 483 -13.26 5.59 -7.72
C LEU A 483 -13.73 4.88 -6.43
N HIS A 484 -13.79 5.61 -5.31
CA HIS A 484 -14.44 5.11 -4.10
C HIS A 484 -15.93 4.85 -4.32
N ALA A 485 -16.64 5.74 -5.04
CA ALA A 485 -18.04 5.54 -5.42
C ALA A 485 -18.24 4.29 -6.30
N GLU A 486 -17.39 4.08 -7.30
CA GLU A 486 -17.44 2.91 -8.20
C GLU A 486 -17.25 1.61 -7.42
N LYS A 487 -16.22 1.55 -6.57
CA LYS A 487 -15.95 0.37 -5.72
C LYS A 487 -17.08 0.11 -4.73
N ALA A 488 -17.72 1.16 -4.23
CA ALA A 488 -18.88 1.05 -3.36
C ALA A 488 -20.10 0.47 -4.10
N GLU A 489 -20.40 0.94 -5.31
CA GLU A 489 -21.51 0.41 -6.12
C GLU A 489 -21.30 -1.05 -6.53
N HIS A 490 -20.06 -1.41 -6.88
CA HIS A 490 -19.72 -2.81 -7.20
C HIS A 490 -20.01 -3.77 -6.04
N LEU A 491 -19.99 -3.26 -4.81
CA LEU A 491 -20.29 -3.98 -3.57
C LEU A 491 -21.68 -3.63 -3.00
N GLY A 492 -22.57 -3.08 -3.81
CA GLY A 492 -23.99 -2.89 -3.50
C GLY A 492 -24.35 -1.62 -2.70
N SER A 493 -23.42 -0.68 -2.54
CA SER A 493 -23.71 0.61 -1.89
C SER A 493 -24.09 1.67 -2.92
N LEU A 494 -25.34 2.15 -2.86
CA LEU A 494 -25.91 3.13 -3.80
C LEU A 494 -25.35 4.55 -3.53
N GLN A 495 -25.25 5.38 -4.57
CA GLN A 495 -24.64 6.72 -4.52
C GLN A 495 -25.66 7.86 -4.52
N GLN A 496 -26.84 7.63 -3.92
CA GLN A 496 -27.93 8.62 -3.86
C GLN A 496 -27.50 9.92 -3.19
N ASP A 497 -26.83 9.81 -2.04
CA ASP A 497 -26.34 10.93 -1.25
C ASP A 497 -25.36 11.82 -2.06
N VAL A 498 -24.49 11.19 -2.84
CA VAL A 498 -23.49 11.88 -3.68
C VAL A 498 -24.17 12.71 -4.78
N VAL A 499 -25.21 12.16 -5.40
CA VAL A 499 -25.99 12.87 -6.43
C VAL A 499 -26.71 14.08 -5.82
N GLN A 500 -27.28 13.93 -4.62
CA GLN A 500 -27.96 15.04 -3.93
C GLN A 500 -27.01 16.20 -3.62
N GLN A 501 -25.77 15.91 -3.19
CA GLN A 501 -24.80 16.94 -2.81
C GLN A 501 -24.17 17.68 -3.99
N LEU A 502 -23.79 16.94 -5.04
CA LEU A 502 -23.19 17.53 -6.23
C LEU A 502 -24.23 18.22 -7.13
N GLY A 503 -25.51 17.87 -6.97
CA GLY A 503 -26.66 18.56 -7.54
C GLY A 503 -27.03 18.12 -8.96
N CYS A 504 -28.29 18.36 -9.31
CA CYS A 504 -28.83 18.31 -10.68
C CYS A 504 -29.81 19.48 -10.86
N PRO A 505 -29.44 20.59 -11.55
CA PRO A 505 -28.19 20.81 -12.28
C PRO A 505 -26.96 20.90 -11.35
N PRO A 506 -25.74 20.71 -11.87
CA PRO A 506 -24.54 20.60 -11.04
C PRO A 506 -24.30 21.87 -10.23
N GLY A 507 -24.18 21.73 -8.90
CA GLY A 507 -23.95 22.83 -7.97
C GLY A 507 -22.54 23.42 -8.03
N GLN A 508 -22.30 24.45 -7.23
CA GLN A 508 -21.00 25.15 -7.16
C GLN A 508 -19.84 24.20 -6.86
N ALA A 509 -20.02 23.24 -5.95
CA ALA A 509 -19.00 22.26 -5.59
C ALA A 509 -18.53 21.42 -6.78
N PHE A 510 -19.46 20.96 -7.63
CA PHE A 510 -19.13 20.19 -8.82
C PHE A 510 -18.35 21.02 -9.85
N GLN A 511 -18.78 22.27 -10.09
CA GLN A 511 -18.08 23.17 -11.01
C GLN A 511 -16.67 23.52 -10.51
N THR A 512 -16.53 23.76 -9.22
CA THR A 512 -15.23 23.96 -8.57
C THR A 512 -14.35 22.73 -8.72
N TRP A 513 -14.89 21.52 -8.48
CA TRP A 513 -14.15 20.28 -8.64
C TRP A 513 -13.60 20.08 -10.07
N ILE A 514 -14.39 20.34 -11.13
CA ILE A 514 -13.89 20.27 -12.52
C ILE A 514 -12.69 21.21 -12.72
N LYS A 515 -12.82 22.47 -12.30
CA LYS A 515 -11.73 23.46 -12.43
C LYS A 515 -10.48 23.02 -11.67
N THR A 516 -10.66 22.57 -10.44
CA THR A 516 -9.57 22.04 -9.60
C THR A 516 -8.90 20.84 -10.26
N PHE A 517 -9.66 19.86 -10.76
CA PHE A 517 -9.13 18.68 -11.44
C PHE A 517 -8.24 19.08 -12.62
N ARG A 518 -8.72 19.98 -13.49
CA ARG A 518 -7.92 20.44 -14.63
C ARG A 518 -6.62 21.11 -14.21
N ASN A 519 -6.63 21.89 -13.13
CA ASN A 519 -5.42 22.53 -12.62
C ASN A 519 -4.41 21.53 -12.02
N ILE A 520 -4.88 20.54 -11.27
CA ILE A 520 -3.97 19.58 -10.61
C ILE A 520 -3.57 18.39 -11.50
N ALA A 521 -4.39 18.05 -12.49
CA ALA A 521 -4.29 16.78 -13.21
C ALA A 521 -4.94 16.79 -14.61
N LYS A 522 -4.79 17.89 -15.40
CA LYS A 522 -5.35 18.00 -16.77
C LYS A 522 -5.10 16.82 -17.71
N TYR A 523 -3.98 16.11 -17.57
CA TYR A 523 -3.62 15.00 -18.44
C TYR A 523 -4.05 13.63 -17.91
N ASN A 524 -4.76 13.60 -16.79
CA ASN A 524 -5.32 12.35 -16.27
C ASN A 524 -6.49 11.93 -17.19
N ALA A 525 -6.50 10.67 -17.63
CA ALA A 525 -7.54 10.13 -18.51
C ALA A 525 -8.97 10.20 -17.92
N LYS A 526 -9.10 10.30 -16.60
CA LYS A 526 -10.39 10.46 -15.89
C LYS A 526 -10.72 11.93 -15.56
N CYS A 527 -9.90 12.90 -16.00
CA CYS A 527 -10.21 14.31 -15.80
C CYS A 527 -11.42 14.71 -16.66
N PRO A 528 -12.48 15.28 -16.07
CA PRO A 528 -13.65 15.72 -16.83
C PRO A 528 -13.36 16.95 -17.68
N GLU A 529 -14.07 17.04 -18.80
CA GLU A 529 -14.00 18.18 -19.69
C GLU A 529 -14.86 19.36 -19.21
N LEU A 530 -14.53 20.58 -19.62
CA LEU A 530 -15.35 21.75 -19.28
C LEU A 530 -16.77 21.56 -19.84
N GLY A 531 -17.79 21.97 -19.09
CA GLY A 531 -19.19 21.72 -19.46
C GLY A 531 -19.68 20.29 -19.20
N SER A 532 -18.83 19.38 -18.70
CA SER A 532 -19.27 18.08 -18.20
C SER A 532 -20.33 18.26 -17.11
N THR A 533 -21.30 17.35 -17.10
CA THR A 533 -22.33 17.25 -16.05
C THR A 533 -22.03 16.06 -15.15
N LEU A 534 -22.72 15.95 -14.01
CA LEU A 534 -22.59 14.75 -13.15
C LEU A 534 -22.96 13.47 -13.91
N LEU A 535 -23.87 13.56 -14.90
CA LEU A 535 -24.22 12.43 -15.76
C LEU A 535 -23.05 11.95 -16.62
N HIS A 536 -22.20 12.86 -17.11
CA HIS A 536 -20.98 12.48 -17.84
C HIS A 536 -20.02 11.68 -16.94
N VAL A 537 -19.77 12.21 -15.73
CA VAL A 537 -18.84 11.61 -14.77
C VAL A 537 -19.34 10.26 -14.26
N ALA A 538 -20.64 10.16 -13.96
CA ALA A 538 -21.28 8.93 -13.55
C ALA A 538 -21.19 7.86 -14.65
N SER A 539 -21.41 8.25 -15.91
CA SER A 539 -21.30 7.36 -17.07
C SER A 539 -19.86 6.89 -17.33
N SER A 540 -18.88 7.80 -17.24
CA SER A 540 -17.45 7.47 -17.44
C SER A 540 -16.82 6.66 -16.30
N SER A 541 -17.51 6.59 -15.15
CA SER A 541 -17.03 5.95 -13.91
C SER A 541 -17.91 4.79 -13.44
N ASN A 542 -18.79 4.30 -14.32
CA ASN A 542 -19.67 3.14 -14.06
C ASN A 542 -20.55 3.28 -12.81
N LEU A 543 -21.02 4.50 -12.50
CA LEU A 543 -21.90 4.77 -11.35
C LEU A 543 -23.36 4.58 -11.75
N ARG A 544 -23.78 3.33 -11.91
CA ARG A 544 -25.11 2.92 -12.38
C ARG A 544 -26.23 3.50 -11.54
N SER A 545 -26.09 3.47 -10.21
CA SER A 545 -27.15 4.00 -9.33
C SER A 545 -27.27 5.51 -9.49
N ALA A 546 -26.15 6.23 -9.61
CA ALA A 546 -26.13 7.66 -9.87
C ALA A 546 -26.76 8.01 -11.23
N VAL A 547 -26.43 7.25 -12.29
CA VAL A 547 -27.04 7.43 -13.63
C VAL A 547 -28.55 7.23 -13.56
N GLN A 548 -29.04 6.16 -12.93
CA GLN A 548 -30.48 5.89 -12.81
C GLN A 548 -31.22 7.00 -12.08
N ILE A 549 -30.65 7.52 -10.98
CA ILE A 549 -31.23 8.62 -10.21
C ILE A 549 -31.28 9.89 -11.05
N LEU A 550 -30.18 10.22 -11.73
CA LEU A 550 -30.07 11.41 -12.57
C LEU A 550 -31.05 11.37 -13.75
N LEU A 551 -31.19 10.22 -14.42
CA LEU A 551 -32.15 10.06 -15.51
C LEU A 551 -33.60 10.17 -15.00
N SER A 552 -33.91 9.56 -13.86
CA SER A 552 -35.25 9.58 -13.26
C SER A 552 -35.67 10.99 -12.79
N GLY A 553 -34.72 11.77 -12.27
CA GLY A 553 -34.94 13.18 -11.91
C GLY A 553 -35.03 14.08 -13.15
N SER A 554 -34.15 13.87 -14.13
CA SER A 554 -34.11 14.67 -15.38
C SER A 554 -35.40 14.57 -16.19
N VAL A 555 -36.05 13.40 -16.21
CA VAL A 555 -37.34 13.20 -16.86
C VAL A 555 -38.46 14.02 -16.19
N LYS A 556 -38.35 14.31 -14.89
CA LYS A 556 -39.33 15.15 -14.16
C LYS A 556 -39.08 16.64 -14.36
N ASP A 557 -37.80 17.05 -14.49
CA ASP A 557 -37.40 18.46 -14.51
C ASP A 557 -37.08 19.00 -15.92
N GLY A 558 -37.23 18.19 -16.97
CA GLY A 558 -36.96 18.60 -18.36
C GLY A 558 -35.46 18.78 -18.68
N VAL A 559 -34.57 18.15 -17.92
CA VAL A 559 -33.12 18.29 -18.06
C VAL A 559 -32.62 17.55 -19.30
N ASN A 560 -31.70 18.17 -20.05
CA ASN A 560 -31.10 17.57 -21.25
C ASN A 560 -30.35 16.27 -20.89
N LEU A 561 -30.81 15.15 -21.43
CA LEU A 561 -30.22 13.81 -21.26
C LEU A 561 -28.98 13.57 -22.13
N ASN A 562 -28.79 14.38 -23.16
CA ASN A 562 -27.63 14.36 -24.04
C ASN A 562 -26.88 15.70 -24.00
N PRO A 563 -26.47 16.18 -22.81
CA PRO A 563 -25.62 17.36 -22.75
C PRO A 563 -24.31 17.04 -23.46
N LYS A 564 -23.77 18.03 -24.16
CA LYS A 564 -22.47 17.93 -24.79
C LYS A 564 -21.45 18.68 -23.95
N ASP A 565 -20.33 18.03 -23.64
CA ASP A 565 -19.17 18.71 -23.06
C ASP A 565 -18.45 19.61 -24.10
N SER A 566 -17.33 20.23 -23.71
CA SER A 566 -16.53 21.09 -24.58
C SER A 566 -15.95 20.39 -25.82
N TYR A 567 -15.93 19.05 -25.86
CA TYR A 567 -15.51 18.26 -27.02
C TYR A 567 -16.69 17.73 -27.84
N GLY A 568 -17.93 18.07 -27.46
CA GLY A 568 -19.12 17.60 -28.13
C GLY A 568 -19.53 16.17 -27.76
N LYS A 569 -18.87 15.54 -26.77
CA LYS A 569 -19.19 14.18 -26.32
C LYS A 569 -20.38 14.19 -25.37
N THR A 570 -21.21 13.16 -25.46
CA THR A 570 -22.36 12.93 -24.59
C THR A 570 -22.00 11.95 -23.46
N PRO A 571 -22.82 11.83 -22.40
CA PRO A 571 -22.61 10.82 -21.36
C PRO A 571 -22.51 9.39 -21.93
N LEU A 572 -23.36 9.04 -22.90
CA LEU A 572 -23.33 7.74 -23.57
C LEU A 572 -22.02 7.51 -24.35
N SER A 573 -21.48 8.54 -25.00
CA SER A 573 -20.18 8.45 -25.68
C SER A 573 -19.06 8.08 -24.71
N TRP A 574 -19.07 8.68 -23.51
CA TRP A 574 -18.08 8.38 -22.48
C TRP A 574 -18.24 6.99 -21.86
N ALA A 575 -19.48 6.53 -21.65
CA ALA A 575 -19.74 5.16 -21.22
C ALA A 575 -19.17 4.14 -22.22
N ALA A 576 -19.47 4.32 -23.51
CA ALA A 576 -19.00 3.43 -24.57
C ALA A 576 -17.47 3.40 -24.68
N GLU A 577 -16.81 4.56 -24.62
CA GLU A 577 -15.34 4.66 -24.64
C GLU A 577 -14.68 3.97 -23.45
N ASN A 578 -15.32 4.00 -22.29
CA ASN A 578 -14.86 3.31 -21.07
C ASN A 578 -15.36 1.86 -20.97
N ARG A 579 -16.08 1.34 -21.98
CA ARG A 579 -16.64 -0.02 -22.03
C ARG A 579 -17.65 -0.31 -20.91
N HIS A 580 -18.48 0.68 -20.60
CA HIS A 580 -19.60 0.54 -19.68
C HIS A 580 -20.89 0.35 -20.48
N GLU A 581 -21.68 -0.66 -20.10
CA GLU A 581 -22.99 -0.98 -20.68
C GLU A 581 -24.14 -0.28 -19.97
#